data_AF-E4UAW0-F1
#
_entry.id   AF-E4UAW0-F1
#
_cell.length_a   1.000
_cell.length_b   1.000
_cell.length_c   1.000
_cell.angle_alpha   90.00
_cell.angle_beta   90.00
_cell.angle_gamma   90.00
#
_symmetry.space_group_name_H-M   'P 1'
#
loop_
_entity.id
_entity.type
_entity.pdbx_description
1 polymer ?
#
loop_
_entity_poly.entity_id
_entity_poly.type
_entity_poly.pdbx_seq_one_letter_code
_entity_poly.pdbx_strand_id
1 'polypeptide(L)'
;MRLKVRFETPIGVPVEAELEDGEDLYAVLRERGAAGWTAVRLRYQGIVLPLACERCFDWRLLGAKVVESGGFVEAVTLGGAVYKRRDLAERRDLPRVIKYSRGAREGDPPHLVEGSNQDRYVTLVRFVGEGSCPPEFCREG
;
A
#
# COMPACT_ATOMS: atom_id res chain seq x y z
N MET A 1 -5.08 -26.81 -3.31
CA MET A 1 -4.91 -25.88 -4.46
C MET A 1 -3.66 -25.06 -4.16
N ARG A 2 -2.55 -25.28 -4.90
CA ARG A 2 -1.31 -24.55 -4.65
C ARG A 2 -1.42 -23.11 -5.14
N LEU A 3 -1.17 -22.17 -4.24
CA LEU A 3 -1.09 -20.74 -4.58
C LEU A 3 0.35 -20.38 -4.94
N LYS A 4 0.52 -19.50 -5.92
CA LYS A 4 1.83 -18.95 -6.28
C LYS A 4 1.83 -17.45 -6.04
N VAL A 5 2.84 -16.97 -5.33
CA VAL A 5 3.04 -15.54 -5.07
C VAL A 5 4.37 -15.13 -5.65
N ARG A 6 4.36 -14.06 -6.44
CA ARG A 6 5.57 -13.47 -6.99
C ARG A 6 5.96 -12.24 -6.18
N PHE A 7 7.14 -12.32 -5.57
CA PHE A 7 7.78 -11.23 -4.85
C PHE A 7 8.87 -10.57 -5.69
N GLU A 8 9.20 -9.35 -5.29
CA GLU A 8 10.43 -8.66 -5.60
C GLU A 8 11.18 -8.43 -4.28
N THR A 9 12.46 -8.79 -4.24
CA THR A 9 13.31 -8.57 -3.05
C THR A 9 13.67 -7.08 -2.91
N PRO A 10 14.23 -6.64 -1.77
CA PRO A 10 14.66 -5.25 -1.58
C PRO A 10 15.68 -4.73 -2.61
N ILE A 11 16.35 -5.63 -3.33
CA ILE A 11 17.33 -5.33 -4.38
C ILE A 11 16.79 -5.56 -5.80
N GLY A 12 15.48 -5.78 -5.97
CA GLY A 12 14.84 -5.90 -7.28
C GLY A 12 14.89 -7.30 -7.91
N VAL A 13 15.29 -8.34 -7.16
CA VAL A 13 15.33 -9.71 -7.70
C VAL A 13 13.92 -10.31 -7.64
N PRO A 14 13.37 -10.83 -8.76
CA PRO A 14 12.09 -11.51 -8.75
C PRO A 14 12.22 -12.91 -8.13
N VAL A 15 11.32 -13.26 -7.21
CA VAL A 15 11.25 -14.58 -6.57
C VAL A 15 9.80 -15.09 -6.65
N GLU A 16 9.63 -16.33 -7.07
CA GLU A 16 8.33 -17.02 -7.02
C GLU A 16 8.33 -17.97 -5.83
N ALA A 17 7.33 -17.83 -4.96
CA ALA A 17 7.08 -18.74 -3.85
C ALA A 17 5.81 -19.55 -4.14
N GLU A 18 5.88 -20.86 -3.98
CA GLU A 18 4.71 -21.73 -3.95
C GLU A 18 4.27 -21.88 -2.50
N LEU A 19 2.98 -21.67 -2.23
CA LEU A 19 2.39 -21.93 -0.92
C LEU A 19 1.78 -23.33 -0.92
N GLU A 20 2.05 -24.07 0.15
CA GLU A 20 1.46 -25.36 0.45
C GLU A 20 -0.04 -25.22 0.80
N ASP A 21 -0.77 -26.32 0.68
CA ASP A 21 -2.20 -26.35 0.98
C ASP A 21 -2.39 -26.07 2.49
N GLY A 22 -3.11 -24.99 2.80
CA GLY A 22 -3.39 -24.57 4.19
C GLY A 22 -2.45 -23.49 4.74
N GLU A 23 -1.41 -23.08 3.99
CA GLU A 23 -0.61 -21.91 4.38
C GLU A 23 -1.43 -20.61 4.32
N ASP A 24 -1.27 -19.77 5.34
CA ASP A 24 -1.88 -18.44 5.38
C ASP A 24 -1.08 -17.47 4.51
N LEU A 25 -1.66 -17.12 3.36
CA LEU A 25 -1.13 -16.14 2.43
C LEU A 25 -0.76 -14.81 3.12
N TYR A 26 -1.60 -14.29 4.02
CA TYR A 26 -1.36 -13.00 4.66
C TYR A 26 -0.25 -13.08 5.69
N ALA A 27 -0.08 -14.22 6.37
CA ALA A 27 1.08 -14.46 7.22
C ALA A 27 2.38 -14.44 6.40
N VAL A 28 2.41 -15.15 5.27
CA VAL A 28 3.58 -15.16 4.35
C VAL A 28 3.88 -13.77 3.81
N LEU A 29 2.86 -13.01 3.39
CA LEU A 29 3.02 -11.63 2.92
C LEU A 29 3.61 -10.73 4.01
N ARG A 30 3.14 -10.83 5.26
CA ARG A 30 3.68 -10.06 6.40
C ARG A 30 5.12 -10.43 6.70
N GLU A 31 5.44 -11.72 6.74
CA GLU A 31 6.80 -12.20 7.04
C GLU A 31 7.79 -11.69 6.00
N ARG A 32 7.50 -11.89 4.71
CA ARG A 32 8.35 -11.44 3.61
C ARG A 32 8.40 -9.91 3.52
N GLY A 33 7.27 -9.25 3.73
CA GLY A 33 7.20 -7.80 3.69
C GLY A 33 7.89 -7.10 4.85
N ALA A 34 7.98 -7.71 6.03
CA ALA A 34 8.84 -7.23 7.12
C ALA A 34 10.33 -7.18 6.71
N ALA A 35 10.76 -8.11 5.86
CA ALA A 35 12.09 -8.11 5.25
C ALA A 35 12.22 -7.13 4.06
N GLY A 36 11.16 -6.38 3.73
CA GLY A 36 11.13 -5.40 2.64
C GLY A 36 10.85 -6.00 1.26
N TRP A 37 10.43 -7.26 1.19
CA TRP A 37 10.01 -7.88 -0.06
C TRP A 37 8.61 -7.38 -0.41
N THR A 38 8.30 -7.22 -1.70
CA THR A 38 6.99 -6.75 -2.11
C THR A 38 6.38 -7.67 -3.16
N ALA A 39 5.12 -8.05 -2.98
CA ALA A 39 4.31 -8.70 -4.01
C ALA A 39 3.35 -7.69 -4.68
N VAL A 40 3.45 -6.41 -4.31
CA VAL A 40 2.52 -5.38 -4.75
C VAL A 40 2.96 -4.84 -6.09
N ARG A 41 2.01 -4.80 -7.02
CA ARG A 41 2.12 -4.00 -8.24
C ARG A 41 1.30 -2.74 -8.05
N LEU A 42 1.95 -1.59 -8.24
CA LEU A 42 1.25 -0.31 -8.29
C LEU A 42 0.20 -0.34 -9.42
N ARG A 43 -0.96 0.25 -9.13
CA ARG A 43 -2.07 0.40 -10.07
C ARG A 43 -2.44 1.87 -10.15
N TYR A 44 -3.10 2.28 -11.23
CA TYR A 44 -3.69 3.61 -11.31
C TYR A 44 -4.58 3.84 -10.08
N GLN A 45 -4.44 5.00 -9.44
CA GLN A 45 -5.15 5.35 -8.20
C GLN A 45 -4.76 4.57 -6.92
N GLY A 46 -3.77 3.68 -7.00
CA GLY A 46 -3.30 2.87 -5.89
C GLY A 46 -4.29 1.78 -5.47
N ILE A 47 -3.97 1.11 -4.35
CA ILE A 47 -4.86 0.15 -3.71
C ILE A 47 -6.00 0.92 -3.04
N VAL A 48 -7.25 0.45 -3.19
CA VAL A 48 -8.42 1.06 -2.58
C VAL A 48 -8.90 0.18 -1.43
N LEU A 49 -8.97 0.74 -0.23
CA LEU A 49 -9.43 0.06 0.98
C LEU A 49 -10.49 0.89 1.70
N PRO A 50 -11.37 0.28 2.51
CA PRO A 50 -12.30 1.01 3.36
C PRO A 50 -11.59 2.01 4.26
N LEU A 51 -12.24 3.15 4.56
CA LEU A 51 -11.65 4.19 5.41
C LEU A 51 -11.28 3.65 6.81
N ALA A 52 -12.06 2.69 7.31
CA ALA A 52 -11.82 2.02 8.60
C ALA A 52 -10.47 1.27 8.68
N CYS A 53 -9.89 0.86 7.54
CA CYS A 53 -8.60 0.18 7.53
C CYS A 53 -7.42 1.08 7.87
N GLU A 54 -7.51 2.39 7.64
CA GLU A 54 -6.34 3.27 7.64
C GLU A 54 -5.54 3.23 8.95
N ARG A 55 -6.24 3.13 10.07
CA ARG A 55 -5.63 3.15 11.40
C ARG A 55 -4.91 1.85 11.75
N CYS A 56 -5.45 0.71 11.33
CA CYS A 56 -4.93 -0.60 11.71
C CYS A 56 -4.04 -1.23 10.63
N PHE A 57 -4.05 -0.70 9.40
CA PHE A 57 -3.49 -1.38 8.24
C PHE A 57 -2.04 -1.82 8.45
N ASP A 58 -1.79 -3.09 8.15
CA ASP A 58 -0.49 -3.70 8.25
C ASP A 58 0.32 -3.45 6.98
N TRP A 59 1.15 -2.41 7.03
CA TRP A 59 2.01 -2.01 5.91
C TRP A 59 3.03 -3.08 5.49
N ARG A 60 3.29 -4.08 6.35
CA ARG A 60 4.11 -5.25 5.99
C ARG A 60 3.45 -6.04 4.85
N LEU A 61 2.13 -6.05 4.72
CA LEU A 61 1.44 -6.69 3.60
C LEU A 61 1.88 -6.15 2.24
N LEU A 62 2.39 -4.91 2.20
CA LEU A 62 2.88 -4.29 0.97
C LEU A 62 4.41 -4.37 0.82
N GLY A 63 5.12 -4.84 1.85
CA GLY A 63 6.57 -4.66 1.98
C GLY A 63 6.98 -3.23 2.33
N ALA A 64 6.05 -2.41 2.82
CA ALA A 64 6.30 -1.01 3.12
C ALA A 64 6.75 -0.81 4.58
N LYS A 65 7.62 0.18 4.82
CA LYS A 65 8.04 0.61 6.15
C LYS A 65 7.34 1.89 6.54
N VAL A 66 6.86 1.95 7.78
CA VAL A 66 6.17 3.15 8.30
C VAL A 66 7.17 4.18 8.83
N VAL A 67 6.83 5.45 8.63
CA VAL A 67 7.43 6.59 9.31
C VAL A 67 6.31 7.17 10.18
N GLU A 68 6.47 7.02 11.49
CA GLU A 68 5.47 7.43 12.48
C GLU A 68 5.95 8.64 13.26
N SER A 69 5.00 9.52 13.62
CA SER A 69 5.23 10.71 14.44
C SER A 69 3.96 11.01 15.21
N GLY A 70 4.08 11.34 16.49
CA GLY A 70 2.93 11.68 17.33
C GLY A 70 1.85 10.60 17.40
N GLY A 71 2.18 9.33 17.19
CA GLY A 71 1.23 8.20 17.21
C GLY A 71 0.46 7.97 15.90
N PHE A 72 0.81 8.64 14.81
CA PHE A 72 0.20 8.45 13.49
C PHE A 72 1.24 8.07 12.44
N VAL A 73 0.84 7.34 11.42
CA VAL A 73 1.66 7.07 10.23
C VAL A 73 1.70 8.34 9.37
N GLU A 74 2.82 9.06 9.35
CA GLU A 74 2.97 10.27 8.54
C GLU A 74 3.33 9.94 7.09
N ALA A 75 4.11 8.89 6.89
CA ALA A 75 4.53 8.44 5.59
C ALA A 75 4.85 6.94 5.59
N VAL A 76 4.96 6.38 4.40
CA VAL A 76 5.40 5.00 4.19
C VAL A 76 6.47 4.94 3.11
N THR A 77 7.45 4.07 3.29
CA THR A 77 8.53 3.84 2.33
C THR A 77 8.33 2.51 1.65
N LEU A 78 8.32 2.48 0.32
CA LEU A 78 8.25 1.28 -0.50
C LEU A 78 9.13 1.46 -1.74
N GLY A 79 9.98 0.48 -2.06
CA GLY A 79 10.85 0.53 -3.24
C GLY A 79 11.74 1.78 -3.30
N GLY A 80 12.23 2.24 -2.16
CA GLY A 80 13.04 3.46 -2.05
C GLY A 80 12.29 4.78 -2.25
N ALA A 81 10.96 4.73 -2.41
CA ALA A 81 10.12 5.92 -2.53
C ALA A 81 9.33 6.18 -1.24
N VAL A 82 9.19 7.45 -0.88
CA VAL A 82 8.44 7.89 0.31
C VAL A 82 7.07 8.43 -0.13
N TYR A 83 6.00 7.82 0.38
CA TYR A 83 4.61 8.19 0.14
C TYR A 83 4.05 8.86 1.39
N LYS A 84 3.72 10.15 1.28
CA LYS A 84 3.20 10.95 2.40
C LYS A 84 1.70 10.73 2.57
N ARG A 85 1.25 10.68 3.83
CA ARG A 85 -0.17 10.69 4.20
C ARG A 85 -0.79 12.04 3.82
N ARG A 86 -1.97 12.00 3.20
CA ARG A 86 -2.78 13.18 2.86
C ARG A 86 -4.22 12.90 3.30
N ASP A 87 -4.73 13.71 4.23
CA ASP A 87 -6.12 13.65 4.68
C ASP A 87 -6.93 14.66 3.87
N LEU A 88 -7.76 14.16 2.96
CA LEU A 88 -8.66 14.96 2.16
C LEU A 88 -10.02 14.91 2.84
N ALA A 89 -10.41 16.04 3.44
CA ALA A 89 -11.69 16.18 4.10
C ALA A 89 -12.86 15.95 3.13
N GLU A 90 -13.98 15.53 3.70
CA GLU A 90 -15.23 15.39 2.97
C GLU A 90 -15.64 16.74 2.35
N ARG A 91 -16.15 16.69 1.13
CA ARG A 91 -16.76 17.83 0.42
C ARG A 91 -18.13 17.41 -0.09
N ARG A 92 -18.95 18.38 -0.49
CA ARG A 92 -20.37 18.20 -0.88
C ARG A 92 -20.68 16.91 -1.67
N ASP A 93 -19.83 16.55 -2.63
CA ASP A 93 -20.01 15.38 -3.50
C ASP A 93 -18.84 14.36 -3.42
N LEU A 94 -17.95 14.50 -2.44
CA LEU A 94 -16.75 13.67 -2.33
C LEU A 94 -16.55 13.18 -0.89
N PRO A 95 -16.48 11.86 -0.68
CA PRO A 95 -16.23 11.30 0.65
C PRO A 95 -14.84 11.71 1.15
N ARG A 96 -14.66 11.65 2.48
CA ARG A 96 -13.33 11.75 3.07
C ARG A 96 -12.41 10.67 2.49
N VAL A 97 -11.17 11.05 2.18
CA VAL A 97 -10.13 10.15 1.68
C VAL A 97 -8.85 10.37 2.47
N ILE A 98 -8.26 9.29 2.99
CA ILE A 98 -6.86 9.32 3.44
C ILE A 98 -6.03 8.60 2.38
N LYS A 99 -5.09 9.29 1.74
CA LYS A 99 -4.25 8.70 0.69
C LYS A 99 -2.76 8.83 1.00
N TYR A 100 -2.01 7.80 0.64
CA TYR A 100 -0.56 7.75 0.72
C TYR A 100 -0.01 7.90 -0.69
N SER A 101 0.62 9.05 -0.96
CA SER A 101 1.02 9.42 -2.32
C SER A 101 2.32 10.21 -2.33
N ARG A 102 2.98 10.24 -3.49
CA ARG A 102 4.20 11.02 -3.72
C ARG A 102 4.09 11.83 -5.01
N GLY A 103 4.94 12.83 -5.18
CA GLY A 103 5.08 13.50 -6.48
C GLY A 103 5.50 12.51 -7.56
N ALA A 104 4.95 12.68 -8.76
CA ALA A 104 5.38 11.92 -9.92
C ALA A 104 6.78 12.36 -10.34
N ARG A 105 7.60 11.38 -10.74
CA ARG A 105 8.96 11.54 -11.27
C ARG A 105 8.91 11.35 -12.79
N GLU A 106 9.94 11.83 -13.48
CA GLU A 106 10.03 11.73 -14.94
C GLU A 106 9.99 10.27 -15.45
N GLY A 107 10.61 9.34 -14.71
CA GLY A 107 10.61 7.92 -15.04
C GLY A 107 9.36 7.13 -14.60
N ASP A 108 8.35 7.77 -14.02
CA ASP A 108 7.13 7.06 -13.62
C ASP A 108 6.30 6.66 -14.85
N PRO A 109 5.76 5.42 -14.89
CA PRO A 109 4.89 5.01 -15.98
C PRO A 109 3.67 5.94 -16.12
N PRO A 110 3.35 6.45 -17.32
CA PRO A 110 2.27 7.43 -17.50
C PRO A 110 0.91 6.94 -16.98
N HIS A 111 0.63 5.64 -17.08
CA HIS A 111 -0.62 5.04 -16.61
C HIS A 111 -0.76 4.98 -15.08
N LEU A 112 0.31 5.24 -14.32
CA LEU A 112 0.27 5.33 -12.85
C LEU A 112 0.17 6.78 -12.35
N VAL A 113 0.42 7.75 -13.24
CA VAL A 113 0.45 9.16 -12.87
C VAL A 113 -0.97 9.72 -12.86
N GLU A 114 -1.34 10.33 -11.74
CA GLU A 114 -2.57 11.07 -11.55
C GLU A 114 -2.30 12.59 -11.60
N GLY A 115 -3.34 13.36 -11.91
CA GLY A 115 -3.28 14.82 -11.95
C GLY A 115 -2.85 15.38 -13.31
N SER A 116 -2.82 16.71 -13.39
CA SER A 116 -2.41 17.45 -14.60
C SER A 116 -1.46 18.60 -14.23
N ASN A 117 -0.69 19.07 -15.21
CA ASN A 117 0.23 20.20 -15.08
C ASN A 117 1.26 20.01 -13.94
N GLN A 118 1.24 20.89 -12.93
CA GLN A 118 2.22 20.92 -11.85
C GLN A 118 1.89 19.93 -10.70
N ASP A 119 0.64 19.47 -10.60
CA ASP A 119 0.18 18.60 -9.52
C ASP A 119 0.10 17.13 -9.93
N ARG A 120 1.22 16.58 -10.42
CA ARG A 120 1.32 15.16 -10.80
C ARG A 120 1.76 14.30 -9.63
N TYR A 121 1.07 13.19 -9.38
CA TYR A 121 1.38 12.30 -8.27
C TYR A 121 1.15 10.83 -8.59
N VAL A 122 1.76 9.96 -7.78
CA VAL A 122 1.56 8.51 -7.78
C VAL A 122 1.02 8.12 -6.41
N THR A 123 -0.12 7.43 -6.40
CA THR A 123 -0.78 6.94 -5.17
C THR A 123 -0.41 5.48 -4.91
N LEU A 124 -0.03 5.17 -3.68
CA LEU A 124 0.22 3.82 -3.21
C LEU A 124 -1.08 3.16 -2.71
N VAL A 125 -1.72 3.80 -1.73
CA VAL A 125 -3.00 3.35 -1.15
C VAL A 125 -3.91 4.55 -0.94
N ARG A 126 -5.21 4.34 -1.11
CA ARG A 126 -6.28 5.23 -0.66
C ARG A 126 -7.24 4.47 0.27
N PHE A 127 -7.58 5.10 1.38
CA PHE A 127 -8.58 4.67 2.34
C PHE A 127 -9.78 5.59 2.18
N VAL A 128 -10.91 5.04 1.76
CA VAL A 128 -12.10 5.82 1.36
C VAL A 128 -13.37 4.99 1.55
N GLY A 129 -14.49 5.69 1.74
CA GLY A 129 -15.81 5.08 1.77
C GLY A 129 -16.08 4.30 3.05
N GLU A 130 -17.22 3.62 3.03
CA GLU A 130 -17.74 2.83 4.15
C GLU A 130 -17.24 1.38 4.11
N GLY A 131 -17.51 0.63 5.18
CA GLY A 131 -17.17 -0.79 5.31
C GLY A 131 -16.23 -1.06 6.49
N SER A 132 -16.11 -2.34 6.84
CA SER A 132 -15.18 -2.83 7.86
C SER A 132 -13.83 -3.17 7.26
N CYS A 133 -12.77 -3.01 8.06
CA CYS A 133 -11.48 -3.58 7.66
C CYS A 133 -11.46 -5.08 7.95
N PRO A 134 -11.09 -5.93 6.98
CA PRO A 134 -10.82 -7.34 7.25
C PRO A 134 -9.73 -7.48 8.32
N PRO A 135 -9.89 -8.37 9.32
CA PRO A 135 -8.89 -8.59 10.36
C PRO A 135 -7.51 -8.92 9.81
N GLU A 136 -7.45 -9.64 8.69
CA GLU A 136 -6.22 -10.05 8.01
C GLU A 136 -5.43 -8.85 7.45
N PHE A 137 -6.04 -7.67 7.35
CA PHE A 137 -5.37 -6.45 6.89
C PHE A 137 -4.83 -5.59 8.04
N CYS A 138 -5.23 -5.86 9.28
CA CYS A 138 -4.78 -5.12 10.44
C CYS A 138 -3.49 -5.71 11.02
N ARG A 139 -2.69 -4.88 11.72
CA ARG A 139 -1.48 -5.30 12.46
C ARG A 139 -1.82 -6.18 13.68
N GLU A 140 -3.02 -5.97 14.24
CA GLU A 140 -3.61 -6.77 15.31
C GLU A 140 -4.72 -7.61 14.69
N GLY A 141 -4.37 -8.83 14.29
CA GLY A 141 -5.26 -9.91 13.88
C GLY A 141 -4.73 -11.21 14.45
#